data_AF-A0A1B6IM42-F1
#
_entry.id   AF-A0A1B6IM42-F1
#
_cell.length_a   1.000
_cell.length_b   1.000
_cell.length_c   1.000
_cell.angle_alpha   90.00
_cell.angle_beta   90.00
_cell.angle_gamma   90.00
#
_symmetry.space_group_name_H-M   'P 1'
#
loop_
_entity.id
_entity.type
_entity.pdbx_description
1 polymer ?
#
loop_
_entity_poly.entity_id
_entity_poly.type
_entity_poly.pdbx_seq_one_letter_code
_entity_poly.pdbx_strand_id
1 'polypeptide(L)'
;ERGYKGKTIYINSDSRAALQALANHDCNSKTVWECHKVLKLLAKTNKVILTWVPGHRGITGNEGADSCANLGANCPLTGPEPTCGVSYNLARRSVTKWMVNKHLQHWRNTEG
;
A
#
# COMPACT_ATOMS: atom_id res chain seq x y z
N GLU A 1 -2.04 31.13 9.61
CA GLU A 1 -1.90 30.07 8.60
C GLU A 1 -0.81 29.09 9.02
N ARG A 2 -1.01 27.77 8.90
CA ARG A 2 0.08 26.80 9.15
C ARG A 2 1.09 26.92 7.98
N GLY A 3 2.36 27.24 8.26
CA GLY A 3 3.38 27.69 7.30
C GLY A 3 3.87 26.67 6.25
N TYR A 4 2.96 26.02 5.53
CA TYR A 4 3.23 24.97 4.54
C TYR A 4 3.17 25.45 3.09
N LYS A 5 3.25 26.76 2.84
CA LYS A 5 3.34 27.36 1.50
C LYS A 5 4.79 27.71 1.17
N GLY A 6 5.15 27.69 -0.11
CA GLY A 6 6.48 28.04 -0.60
C GLY A 6 7.58 27.03 -0.24
N LYS A 7 7.21 25.79 0.10
CA LYS A 7 8.17 24.74 0.48
C LYS A 7 8.51 23.86 -0.72
N THR A 8 9.69 23.23 -0.65
CA THR A 8 10.02 22.08 -1.50
C THR A 8 9.68 20.82 -0.73
N ILE A 9 8.80 19.99 -1.28
CA ILE A 9 8.26 18.78 -0.66
C ILE A 9 8.75 17.59 -1.50
N TYR A 10 9.44 16.66 -0.85
CA TYR A 10 9.85 15.39 -1.46
C TYR A 10 8.91 14.27 -1.00
N ILE A 11 8.36 13.54 -1.96
CA ILE A 11 7.54 12.35 -1.73
C ILE A 11 8.28 11.16 -2.32
N ASN A 12 8.83 10.32 -1.44
CA ASN A 12 9.55 9.12 -1.82
C ASN A 12 8.59 7.94 -1.90
N SER A 13 8.65 7.17 -2.99
CA SER A 13 7.86 5.95 -3.17
C SER A 13 8.73 4.83 -3.72
N ASP A 14 8.54 3.62 -3.20
CA ASP A 14 9.18 2.41 -3.70
C ASP A 14 8.42 1.75 -4.86
N SER A 15 7.16 2.13 -5.06
CA SER A 15 6.33 1.67 -6.16
C SER A 15 6.67 2.40 -7.46
N ARG A 16 7.62 1.82 -8.22
CA ARG A 16 7.96 2.29 -9.58
C ARG A 16 6.73 2.35 -10.48
N ALA A 17 5.81 1.39 -10.34
CA ALA A 17 4.56 1.36 -11.10
C ALA A 17 3.65 2.55 -10.78
N ALA A 18 3.52 2.93 -9.49
CA ALA A 18 2.72 4.09 -9.10
C ALA A 18 3.30 5.40 -9.66
N LEU A 19 4.63 5.57 -9.61
CA LEU A 19 5.31 6.73 -10.17
C LEU A 19 5.15 6.81 -11.69
N GLN A 20 5.26 5.68 -12.39
CA GLN A 20 5.02 5.62 -13.83
C GLN A 20 3.56 5.93 -14.19
N ALA A 21 2.60 5.44 -13.40
CA ALA A 21 1.19 5.73 -13.61
C ALA A 21 0.87 7.23 -13.42
N LEU A 22 1.51 7.89 -12.46
CA LEU A 22 1.37 9.34 -12.24
C LEU A 22 2.09 10.18 -13.29
N ALA A 23 3.18 9.66 -13.87
CA ALA A 23 3.93 10.33 -14.94
C ALA A 23 3.25 10.20 -16.31
N ASN A 24 2.38 9.21 -16.49
CA ASN A 24 1.69 8.99 -17.75
C ASN A 24 0.59 10.02 -17.99
N HIS A 25 0.35 10.35 -19.26
CA HIS A 25 -0.70 11.30 -19.66
C HIS A 25 -2.09 10.65 -19.61
N ASP A 26 -2.17 9.35 -19.86
CA ASP A 26 -3.42 8.58 -19.82
C ASP A 26 -3.58 7.86 -18.47
N CYS A 27 -4.71 8.07 -17.81
CA CYS A 27 -4.99 7.52 -16.49
C CYS A 27 -6.30 6.71 -16.48
N ASN A 28 -6.16 5.38 -16.54
CA ASN A 28 -7.29 4.45 -16.49
C ASN A 28 -7.71 4.04 -15.06
N SER A 29 -6.99 4.50 -14.03
CA SER A 29 -7.28 4.19 -12.63
C SER A 29 -7.85 5.40 -11.89
N LYS A 30 -9.04 5.24 -11.30
CA LYS A 30 -9.67 6.29 -10.47
C LYS A 30 -8.75 6.75 -9.33
N THR A 31 -8.07 5.81 -8.66
CA THR A 31 -7.18 6.13 -7.54
C THR A 31 -5.97 6.96 -7.98
N VAL A 32 -5.37 6.63 -9.13
CA VAL A 32 -4.25 7.40 -9.69
C VAL A 32 -4.71 8.81 -10.07
N TRP A 33 -5.91 8.94 -10.65
CA TRP A 33 -6.48 10.24 -11.01
C TRP A 33 -6.74 11.13 -9.80
N GLU A 34 -7.34 10.58 -8.74
CA GLU A 34 -7.56 11.34 -7.49
C GLU A 34 -6.24 11.73 -6.83
N CYS A 35 -5.24 10.84 -6.81
CA CYS A 35 -3.89 11.17 -6.33
C CYS A 35 -3.30 12.35 -7.12
N HIS A 36 -3.39 12.31 -8.45
CA HIS A 36 -2.91 13.39 -9.32
C HIS A 36 -3.56 14.74 -9.03
N LYS A 37 -4.88 14.77 -8.80
CA LYS A 37 -5.59 16.01 -8.41
C LYS A 37 -5.07 16.59 -7.10
N VAL A 38 -4.87 15.74 -6.09
CA VAL A 38 -4.36 16.17 -4.78
C VAL A 38 -2.93 16.69 -4.91
N LEU A 39 -2.08 16.00 -5.68
CA LEU A 39 -0.72 16.46 -5.96
C LEU A 39 -0.70 17.79 -6.71
N LYS A 40 -1.59 17.98 -7.70
CA LYS A 40 -1.76 19.28 -8.39
C LYS A 40 -2.17 20.38 -7.43
N LEU A 41 -3.10 20.11 -6.51
CA LEU A 41 -3.54 21.08 -5.52
C LEU A 41 -2.38 21.47 -4.59
N LEU A 42 -1.60 20.49 -4.13
CA LEU A 42 -0.42 20.72 -3.29
C LEU A 42 0.64 21.56 -4.04
N ALA A 43 0.84 21.27 -5.32
CA ALA A 43 1.81 21.94 -6.18
C ALA A 43 1.44 23.40 -6.51
N LYS A 44 0.20 23.83 -6.31
CA LYS A 44 -0.20 25.24 -6.54
C LYS A 44 0.60 26.23 -5.68
N THR A 45 1.04 25.80 -4.51
CA THR A 45 1.73 26.66 -3.54
C THR A 45 3.09 26.13 -3.13
N ASN A 46 3.52 24.97 -3.65
CA ASN A 46 4.74 24.27 -3.26
C ASN A 46 5.42 23.63 -4.46
N LYS A 47 6.73 23.42 -4.36
CA LYS A 47 7.46 22.56 -5.30
C LYS A 47 7.36 21.13 -4.81
N VAL A 48 6.57 20.29 -5.49
CA VAL A 48 6.40 18.88 -5.14
C VAL A 48 7.29 18.03 -6.05
N ILE A 49 8.12 17.17 -5.47
CA ILE A 49 9.04 16.29 -6.19
C ILE A 49 8.72 14.85 -5.78
N LEU A 50 8.39 14.01 -6.77
CA LEU A 50 8.21 12.58 -6.57
C LEU A 50 9.52 11.87 -6.88
N THR A 51 10.00 11.03 -5.97
CA THR A 51 11.27 10.31 -6.09
C THR A 51 11.08 8.82 -5.90
N TRP A 52 11.74 8.03 -6.74
CA TRP A 52 11.80 6.59 -6.55
C TRP A 52 12.87 6.23 -5.52
N VAL A 53 12.53 5.31 -4.61
CA VAL A 53 13.48 4.70 -3.68
C VAL A 53 13.38 3.18 -3.78
N PRO A 54 14.47 2.42 -3.59
CA PRO A 54 14.36 0.97 -3.59
C PRO A 54 13.70 0.47 -2.28
N GLY A 55 12.67 -0.35 -2.41
CA GLY A 55 12.02 -1.02 -1.28
C GLY A 55 12.93 -2.08 -0.64
N HIS A 56 12.74 -2.31 0.67
CA HIS A 56 13.45 -3.33 1.47
C HIS A 56 15.00 -3.25 1.41
N ARG A 57 15.55 -2.03 1.40
CA ARG A 57 17.00 -1.77 1.34
C ARG A 57 17.61 -1.14 2.59
N GLY A 58 16.95 -1.14 3.75
CA GLY A 58 17.47 -0.49 4.95
C GLY A 58 17.23 1.01 5.00
N ILE A 59 16.41 1.58 4.10
CA ILE A 59 16.08 3.02 4.13
C ILE A 59 15.07 3.24 5.24
N THR A 60 15.53 3.76 6.38
CA THR A 60 14.73 3.90 7.61
C THR A 60 13.37 4.54 7.38
N GLY A 61 13.30 5.60 6.55
CA GLY A 61 12.04 6.27 6.23
C GLY A 61 11.09 5.41 5.40
N ASN A 62 11.59 4.67 4.41
CA ASN A 62 10.77 3.77 3.58
C ASN A 62 10.31 2.56 4.41
N GLU A 63 11.19 1.96 5.19
CA GLU A 63 10.85 0.81 6.03
C GLU A 63 9.82 1.17 7.10
N GLY A 64 9.93 2.37 7.68
CA GLY A 64 8.90 2.91 8.56
C GLY A 64 7.55 3.07 7.85
N ALA A 65 7.54 3.61 6.63
CA ALA A 65 6.32 3.74 5.82
C ALA A 65 5.71 2.37 5.46
N ASP A 66 6.53 1.41 5.05
CA ASP A 66 6.12 0.03 4.74
C ASP A 66 5.54 -0.67 5.96
N SER A 67 6.18 -0.51 7.12
CA SER A 67 5.70 -1.06 8.39
C SER A 67 4.32 -0.49 8.75
N CYS A 68 4.16 0.83 8.66
CA CYS A 68 2.87 1.50 8.89
C CYS A 68 1.80 1.03 7.89
N ALA A 69 2.13 0.90 6.61
CA ALA A 69 1.20 0.42 5.59
C ALA A 69 0.78 -1.04 5.85
N ASN A 70 1.72 -1.90 6.23
CA ASN A 70 1.44 -3.29 6.61
C ASN A 70 0.56 -3.38 7.87
N LEU A 71 0.82 -2.55 8.88
CA LEU A 71 -0.03 -2.48 10.08
C LEU A 71 -1.45 -2.03 9.72
N GLY A 72 -1.58 -1.01 8.88
CA GLY A 72 -2.88 -0.55 8.39
C GLY A 72 -3.63 -1.60 7.59
N ALA A 73 -2.95 -2.37 6.74
CA ALA A 73 -3.55 -3.45 5.96
C ALA A 73 -4.01 -4.65 6.82
N ASN A 74 -3.37 -4.88 7.97
CA ASN A 74 -3.75 -5.93 8.91
C ASN A 74 -4.77 -5.46 9.97
N CYS A 75 -5.05 -4.15 10.04
CA CYS A 75 -6.05 -3.61 10.94
C CYS A 75 -7.47 -3.97 10.46
N PRO A 76 -8.40 -4.36 11.35
CA PRO A 76 -9.81 -4.52 10.98
C PRO A 76 -10.35 -3.24 10.34
N LEU A 77 -11.13 -3.40 9.28
CA LEU A 77 -11.62 -2.29 8.47
C LEU A 77 -12.63 -1.45 9.28
N THR A 78 -12.17 -0.36 9.88
CA THR A 78 -13.01 0.60 10.62
C THR A 78 -13.33 1.80 9.73
N GLY A 79 -14.31 1.67 8.83
CA GLY A 79 -14.79 2.78 7.99
C GLY A 79 -15.99 2.39 7.11
N PRO A 80 -16.78 3.36 6.59
CA PRO A 80 -17.83 3.07 5.62
C PRO A 80 -17.19 2.58 4.30
N GLU A 81 -17.89 1.71 3.57
CA GLU A 81 -17.42 1.11 2.30
C GLU A 81 -16.86 2.16 1.33
N PRO A 82 -15.71 1.88 0.66
CA PRO A 82 -15.41 0.62 0.00
C PRO A 82 -14.34 -0.19 0.74
N THR A 83 -14.70 -1.42 1.09
CA THR A 83 -13.78 -2.44 1.57
C THR A 83 -12.75 -2.75 0.46
N CYS A 84 -11.46 -2.69 0.79
CA CYS A 84 -10.47 -3.41 -0.02
C CYS A 84 -10.90 -4.88 0.02
N GLY A 85 -11.27 -5.45 -1.14
CA GLY A 85 -11.61 -6.85 -1.24
C GLY A 85 -10.50 -7.72 -0.66
N VAL A 86 -10.86 -8.89 -0.12
CA VAL A 86 -9.87 -9.84 0.40
C VAL A 86 -8.88 -10.15 -0.71
N SER A 87 -7.59 -9.87 -0.49
CA SER A 87 -6.58 -10.14 -1.50
C SER A 87 -6.57 -11.64 -1.81
N TYR A 88 -6.44 -12.00 -3.08
CA TYR A 88 -6.38 -13.40 -3.50
C TYR A 88 -5.31 -14.19 -2.72
N ASN A 89 -4.16 -13.57 -2.49
CA ASN A 89 -3.06 -14.17 -1.73
C ASN A 89 -3.41 -14.40 -0.26
N LEU A 90 -4.15 -13.48 0.36
CA LEU A 90 -4.64 -13.65 1.73
C LEU A 90 -5.67 -14.79 1.80
N ALA A 91 -6.64 -14.82 0.90
CA ALA A 91 -7.63 -15.90 0.82
C ALA A 91 -6.95 -17.27 0.59
N ARG A 92 -6.03 -17.34 -0.38
CA ARG A 92 -5.26 -18.56 -0.68
C ARG A 92 -4.47 -19.03 0.54
N ARG A 93 -3.74 -18.12 1.21
CA ARG A 93 -2.98 -18.46 2.43
C ARG A 93 -3.88 -19.01 3.53
N SER A 94 -5.03 -18.39 3.76
CA SER A 94 -6.00 -18.85 4.76
C SER A 94 -6.53 -20.24 4.44
N VAL A 95 -6.90 -20.51 3.18
CA VAL A 95 -7.34 -21.84 2.73
C VAL A 95 -6.23 -22.88 2.88
N THR A 96 -5.02 -22.58 2.42
CA THR A 96 -3.87 -23.50 2.55
C THR A 96 -3.57 -23.82 4.02
N LYS A 97 -3.57 -22.81 4.90
CA LYS A 97 -3.36 -23.00 6.34
C LYS A 97 -4.44 -23.88 6.95
N TRP A 98 -5.70 -23.67 6.58
CA TRP A 98 -6.81 -24.52 7.02
C TRP A 98 -6.64 -25.96 6.55
N MET A 99 -6.29 -26.19 5.28
CA MET A 99 -6.07 -27.53 4.73
C MET A 99 -4.94 -28.28 5.45
N VAL A 100 -3.81 -27.61 5.70
CA VAL A 100 -2.67 -28.20 6.45
C VAL A 100 -3.09 -28.57 7.87
N ASN A 101 -3.79 -27.68 8.57
CA ASN A 101 -4.26 -27.96 9.92
C ASN A 101 -5.24 -29.14 9.96
N LYS A 102 -6.17 -29.23 8.99
CA LYS A 102 -7.09 -30.36 8.87
C LYS A 102 -6.36 -31.67 8.58
N HIS A 103 -5.38 -31.64 7.69
CA HIS A 103 -4.58 -32.82 7.38
C HIS A 103 -3.79 -33.30 8.60
N LEU A 104 -3.15 -32.38 9.35
CA LEU A 104 -2.43 -32.71 10.58
C LEU A 104 -3.35 -33.25 11.68
N GLN A 105 -4.56 -32.69 11.83
CA GLN A 105 -5.55 -33.21 12.76
C GLN A 105 -5.99 -34.63 12.38
N HIS A 106 -6.25 -34.87 11.10
CA HIS A 106 -6.62 -36.20 10.62
C HIS A 106 -5.50 -37.21 10.89
N TRP A 107 -4.26 -36.87 10.52
CA TRP A 107 -3.09 -37.74 10.72
C TRP A 107 -2.81 -38.05 12.19
N ARG A 108 -3.05 -37.09 13.10
CA ARG A 108 -2.91 -37.31 14.55
C ARG A 108 -4.01 -38.17 15.14
N ASN A 109 -5.19 -38.17 14.52
CA ASN A 109 -6.37 -38.88 15.02
C ASN A 109 -6.60 -40.22 14.29
N THR A 110 -5.73 -40.58 13.34
CA THR A 110 -5.71 -41.93 12.78
C THR A 110 -4.74 -42.74 13.63
N GLU A 111 -5.27 -43.54 14.55
CA GLU A 111 -4.52 -44.62 15.18
C GLU A 111 -4.18 -45.68 14.11
N GLY A 112 -2.95 -46.19 14.14
CA GLY A 112 -2.50 -47.29 13.30
C GLY A 112 -3.05 -48.64 13.77
#